data_AF-A0A1E8ZY61-F1
#
_entry.id   AF-A0A1E8ZY61-F1
#
_cell.length_a   1.000
_cell.length_b   1.000
_cell.length_c   1.000
_cell.angle_alpha   90.00
_cell.angle_beta   90.00
_cell.angle_gamma   90.00
#
_symmetry.space_group_name_H-M   'P 1'
#
loop_
_entity.id
_entity.type
_entity.pdbx_description
1 polymer ?
#
loop_
_entity_poly.entity_id
_entity_poly.type
_entity_poly.pdbx_seq_one_letter_code
_entity_poly.pdbx_strand_id
1 'polypeptide(L)'
;MLKDFIKSIYEKVYIINFEHCSHVPSLTKEQLASLGKWYVSTGKEWICHSDYEFEEFQKLFLNFVNAEDKDNISFVSDFMPFQH
;
A
#
# COMPACT_ATOMS: atom_id res chain seq x y z
N MET A 1 -8.18 26.15 2.80
CA MET A 1 -9.55 25.93 3.34
C MET A 1 -10.25 24.72 2.73
N LEU A 2 -10.65 24.68 1.45
CA LEU A 2 -11.29 23.48 0.87
C LEU A 2 -10.33 22.28 0.75
N LYS A 3 -9.07 22.51 0.33
CA LYS A 3 -8.04 21.46 0.28
C LYS A 3 -7.74 20.86 1.65
N ASP A 4 -7.76 21.68 2.70
CA ASP A 4 -7.49 21.25 4.07
C ASP A 4 -8.70 20.52 4.67
N PHE A 5 -9.92 20.89 4.27
CA PHE A 5 -11.16 20.19 4.63
C PHE A 5 -11.27 18.83 3.92
N ILE A 6 -10.92 18.73 2.63
CA ILE A 6 -10.87 17.42 1.93
C ILE A 6 -9.78 16.52 2.57
N LYS A 7 -8.62 17.08 2.92
CA LYS A 7 -7.61 16.36 3.71
C LYS A 7 -8.10 15.90 5.10
N SER A 8 -9.12 16.54 5.66
CA SER A 8 -9.67 16.16 6.97
C SER A 8 -10.68 15.02 6.89
N ILE A 9 -11.13 14.63 5.70
CA ILE A 9 -12.10 13.54 5.50
C ILE A 9 -11.58 12.40 4.61
N TYR A 10 -10.42 12.57 3.97
CA TYR A 10 -9.76 11.52 3.20
C TYR A 10 -8.30 11.32 3.65
N GLU A 11 -7.88 10.06 3.78
CA GLU A 11 -6.49 9.66 3.99
C GLU A 11 -5.83 9.27 2.65
N LYS A 12 -4.57 9.64 2.47
CA LYS A 12 -3.75 9.16 1.35
C LYS A 12 -3.44 7.68 1.60
N VAL A 13 -3.75 6.83 0.63
CA VAL A 13 -3.48 5.39 0.70
C VAL A 13 -2.65 4.94 -0.49
N TYR A 14 -1.98 3.81 -0.32
CA TYR A 14 -1.21 3.14 -1.36
C TYR A 14 -1.90 1.82 -1.70
N ILE A 15 -2.26 1.68 -2.97
CA ILE A 15 -2.88 0.49 -3.54
C ILE A 15 -1.77 -0.33 -4.19
N ILE A 16 -1.61 -1.56 -3.75
CA ILE A 16 -0.66 -2.54 -4.29
C ILE A 16 -1.47 -3.59 -5.03
N ASN A 17 -1.18 -3.77 -6.31
CA ASN A 17 -1.91 -4.68 -7.17
C ASN A 17 -0.99 -5.79 -7.70
N PHE A 18 -1.46 -7.02 -7.52
CA PHE A 18 -0.78 -8.28 -7.83
C PHE A 18 -1.41 -9.01 -9.03
N GLU A 19 -2.17 -8.32 -9.89
CA GLU A 19 -2.92 -8.94 -10.99
C GLU A 19 -2.02 -9.82 -11.88
N HIS A 20 -0.80 -9.34 -12.15
CA HIS A 20 0.19 -10.00 -12.97
C HIS A 20 1.10 -10.98 -12.19
N CYS A 21 0.99 -11.04 -10.86
CA CYS A 21 1.71 -12.03 -10.09
C CYS A 21 1.01 -13.39 -10.20
N SER A 22 1.82 -14.46 -10.26
CA SER A 22 1.29 -15.83 -10.23
C SER A 22 0.60 -16.14 -8.89
N HIS A 23 1.10 -15.56 -7.80
CA HIS A 23 0.59 -15.65 -6.44
C HIS A 23 0.84 -14.33 -5.72
N VAL A 24 0.07 -14.01 -4.68
CA VAL A 24 0.34 -12.83 -3.84
C VAL A 24 1.55 -13.12 -2.95
N PRO A 25 2.58 -12.25 -2.91
CA PRO A 25 3.75 -12.44 -2.05
C PRO A 25 3.35 -12.60 -0.58
N SER A 26 3.97 -13.56 0.10
CA SER A 26 3.72 -13.81 1.53
C SER A 26 4.59 -12.89 2.38
N LEU A 27 4.00 -11.85 2.97
CA LEU A 27 4.65 -10.97 3.94
C LEU A 27 4.25 -11.36 5.37
N THR A 28 5.19 -11.26 6.32
CA THR A 28 4.88 -11.48 7.74
C THR A 28 4.13 -10.28 8.33
N LYS A 29 3.48 -10.50 9.48
CA LYS A 29 2.78 -9.42 10.19
C LYS A 29 3.73 -8.31 10.61
N GLU A 30 4.96 -8.65 10.99
CA GLU A 30 6.00 -7.69 11.39
C GLU A 30 6.45 -6.84 10.20
N GLN A 31 6.65 -7.47 9.03
CA GLN A 31 6.98 -6.74 7.80
C GLN A 31 5.87 -5.76 7.43
N LEU A 32 4.60 -6.20 7.48
CA LEU A 32 3.46 -5.34 7.18
C LEU A 32 3.28 -4.20 8.19
N ALA A 33 3.45 -4.47 9.48
CA ALA A 33 3.40 -3.46 10.53
C ALA A 33 4.53 -2.42 10.40
N SER A 34 5.67 -2.80 9.80
CA SER A 34 6.77 -1.87 9.53
C SER A 34 6.51 -0.92 8.35
N LEU A 35 5.56 -1.25 7.46
CA LEU A 35 5.30 -0.51 6.23
C LEU A 35 4.23 0.57 6.38
N GLY A 36 3.36 0.48 7.38
CA GLY A 36 2.27 1.44 7.55
C GLY A 36 1.48 1.27 8.84
N LYS A 37 0.54 2.19 9.06
CA LYS A 37 -0.35 2.22 10.22
C LYS A 37 -1.37 1.08 10.17
N TRP A 38 -1.90 0.85 8.99
CA TRP A 38 -2.87 -0.21 8.74
C TRP A 38 -2.78 -0.68 7.29
N TYR A 39 -3.29 -1.89 7.06
CA TYR A 39 -3.46 -2.46 5.73
C TYR A 39 -4.76 -3.26 5.66
N VAL A 40 -5.34 -3.34 4.46
CA VAL A 40 -6.45 -4.22 4.13
C VAL A 40 -6.03 -5.03 2.91
N SER A 41 -6.15 -6.36 2.99
CA SER A 41 -5.83 -7.27 1.89
C SER A 41 -7.09 -7.98 1.41
N THR A 42 -7.46 -7.78 0.14
CA THR A 42 -8.57 -8.50 -0.50
C THR A 42 -8.09 -9.07 -1.83
N GLY A 43 -7.85 -10.38 -1.87
CA GLY A 43 -7.37 -11.05 -3.09
C GLY A 43 -6.04 -10.45 -3.58
N LYS A 44 -6.02 -10.02 -4.85
CA LYS A 44 -4.85 -9.46 -5.53
C LYS A 44 -4.70 -7.94 -5.39
N GLU A 45 -5.50 -7.29 -4.55
CA GLU A 45 -5.39 -5.86 -4.30
C GLU A 45 -5.31 -5.58 -2.80
N TRP A 46 -4.25 -4.90 -2.39
CA TRP A 46 -4.03 -4.51 -1.02
C TRP A 46 -4.01 -2.99 -0.92
N ILE A 47 -4.57 -2.47 0.15
CA ILE A 47 -4.60 -1.05 0.46
C ILE A 47 -3.79 -0.85 1.74
N CYS A 48 -2.87 0.10 1.72
CA CYS A 48 -2.04 0.44 2.88
C CYS A 48 -2.08 1.93 3.16
N HIS A 49 -2.24 2.30 4.42
CA HIS A 49 -1.98 3.67 4.88
C HIS A 49 -0.64 3.70 5.59
N SER A 50 0.25 4.59 5.13
CA SER A 50 1.64 4.66 5.57
C SER A 50 2.06 6.11 5.83
N ASP A 51 2.96 6.30 6.78
CA ASP A 51 3.63 7.58 7.02
C ASP A 51 4.79 7.83 6.03
N TYR A 52 5.23 6.79 5.30
CA TYR A 52 6.24 6.94 4.26
C TYR A 52 5.68 7.65 3.03
N GLU A 53 6.52 8.41 2.35
CA GLU A 53 6.17 8.92 1.02
C GLU A 53 6.11 7.79 0.00
N PHE A 54 5.36 8.00 -1.09
CA PHE A 54 4.97 6.92 -2.01
C PHE A 54 6.16 6.15 -2.58
N GLU A 55 7.20 6.86 -3.05
CA GLU A 55 8.40 6.21 -3.60
C GLU A 55 9.21 5.44 -2.55
N GLU A 56 9.25 5.94 -1.31
CA GLU A 56 9.94 5.27 -0.21
C GLU A 56 9.18 4.00 0.20
N PHE A 57 7.86 4.11 0.32
CA PHE A 57 6.98 2.97 0.56
C PHE A 57 7.18 1.85 -0.47
N GLN A 58 7.19 2.19 -1.77
CA GLN A 58 7.42 1.21 -2.85
C GLN A 58 8.76 0.49 -2.66
N LYS A 59 9.85 1.23 -2.39
CA LYS A 59 11.18 0.65 -2.18
C LYS A 59 11.20 -0.27 -0.97
N LEU A 60 10.62 0.15 0.16
CA LEU A 60 10.56 -0.64 1.37
C LEU A 60 9.72 -1.90 1.18
N PHE A 61 8.56 -1.80 0.55
CA PHE A 61 7.69 -2.95 0.25
C PHE A 61 8.44 -3.99 -0.60
N LEU A 62 9.08 -3.53 -1.68
CA LEU A 62 9.81 -4.40 -2.61
C LEU A 62 11.05 -5.05 -1.98
N ASN A 63 11.55 -4.59 -0.82
CA ASN A 63 12.62 -5.28 -0.10
C ASN A 63 12.16 -6.60 0.53
N PHE A 64 10.85 -6.78 0.74
CA PHE A 64 10.27 -8.00 1.30
C PHE A 64 9.78 -8.99 0.23
N VAL A 65 9.84 -8.59 -1.04
CA VAL A 65 9.34 -9.39 -2.18
C VAL A 65 10.51 -10.05 -2.91
N ASN A 66 10.29 -11.29 -3.38
CA ASN A 66 11.26 -12.00 -4.22
C ASN A 66 11.52 -11.25 -5.53
N ALA A 67 12.76 -11.29 -6.02
CA ALA A 67 13.17 -10.55 -7.22
C ALA A 67 12.30 -10.85 -8.46
N GLU A 68 11.86 -12.10 -8.61
CA GLU A 68 11.04 -12.57 -9.74
C GLU A 68 9.62 -11.98 -9.77
N ASP A 69 9.10 -11.54 -8.62
CA ASP A 69 7.75 -11.00 -8.53
C ASP A 69 7.72 -9.47 -8.63
N LYS A 70 8.84 -8.78 -8.38
CA LYS A 70 8.89 -7.31 -8.24
C LYS A 70 8.34 -6.58 -9.47
N ASP A 71 8.72 -7.04 -10.66
CA ASP A 71 8.33 -6.41 -11.92
C ASP A 71 6.85 -6.64 -12.27
N ASN A 72 6.18 -7.57 -11.58
CA ASN A 72 4.77 -7.89 -11.77
C ASN A 72 3.84 -7.17 -10.78
N ILE A 73 4.41 -6.43 -9.82
CA ILE A 73 3.64 -5.67 -8.83
C ILE A 73 3.50 -4.23 -9.30
N SER A 74 2.27 -3.73 -9.29
CA SER A 74 1.98 -2.33 -9.57
C SER A 74 1.53 -1.61 -8.32
N PHE A 75 1.82 -0.31 -8.26
CA PHE A 75 1.47 0.55 -7.14
C PHE A 75 0.81 1.82 -7.65
N VAL A 76 -0.23 2.25 -6.95
CA VAL A 76 -0.90 3.53 -7.19
C VAL A 76 -1.15 4.21 -5.84
N SER A 77 -1.14 5.54 -5.80
CA SER A 77 -1.59 6.31 -4.64
C SER A 77 -2.98 6.87 -4.90
N ASP A 78 -3.86 6.77 -3.91
CA ASP A 78 -5.22 7.32 -3.98
C ASP A 78 -5.61 7.96 -2.64
N PHE A 79 -6.84 8.48 -2.54
CA PHE A 79 -7.41 9.05 -1.33
C PHE A 79 -8.71 8.32 -0.96
N MET A 80 -8.76 7.73 0.24
CA MET A 80 -9.94 7.03 0.74
C MET A 80 -10.57 7.76 1.93
N PRO A 81 -11.91 7.78 2.06
CA PRO A 81 -12.56 8.46 3.16
C PRO A 81 -12.21 7.77 4.49
N PHE A 82 -12.10 8.55 5.57
CA PHE A 82 -11.91 7.96 6.91
C PHE A 82 -13.05 6.99 7.22
N GLN A 83 -12.69 5.76 7.62
CA GLN A 83 -13.62 4.87 8.29
C GLN A 83 -13.54 5.18 9.79
N HIS A 84 -14.53 5.93 10.30
CA HIS A 84 -14.72 6.15 11.74
C HIS A 84 -15.25 4.90 12.44
#